data_AF-A0A9D8QLA5-F1
#
_entry.id   AF-A0A9D8QLA5-F1
#
_cell.length_a   1.000
_cell.length_b   1.000
_cell.length_c   1.000
_cell.angle_alpha   90.00
_cell.angle_beta   90.00
_cell.angle_gamma   90.00
#
_symmetry.space_group_name_H-M   'P 1'
#
loop_
_entity.id
_entity.type
_entity.pdbx_description
1 polymer ?
#
loop_
_entity_poly.entity_id
_entity_poly.type
_entity_poly.pdbx_seq_one_letter_code
_entity_poly.pdbx_strand_id
1 'polypeptide(L)'
;MNRLRVFILTILTFATATGVAQDQTTWGDIDYNGAPWVENISRPNEITNGLHNRHLSIWASHGRYFDQEKGFWKWQRPFLFGTTEDLFTQTIVVPYLIPMLENAGAVVFTPRERDWQRNELIVDNDEARPYHYIEKAVEYDWINTPQPGFAFHNGIYYDGENPFEAGTARMAKATGKWKKASFVTYTPSFPEEGRYAVYVSYQTLRNSVPDAEYVVCHKGQQTVFRVNQQMGGGTWVYLGTFEFDKGYSEFNCVKLSNLSNHKGVVTTDAVRFGGGMGNITRGGSTSGMARSFEGARYYAQWAGAPYAAYSSKNGENDYGDDINVRSLMTNWLAGGSPYVPNTQGKGVPLELTLAVHSDAGFNPDGKSIYGPLAICTTDFNDGKLGAGISRQASHNLADEVLSGEVRDFTMLYGGWPRRNFYDRNYSETRVPEVPSAIIETLSHQSFPDMKLAQNPNFRFNLARSIYKSILRYVSYMHDRR
;
A
#
# COMPACT_ATOMS: atom_id res chain seq x y z
N MET A 1 87.41 4.97 -29.87
CA MET A 1 86.95 4.54 -28.53
C MET A 1 85.42 4.67 -28.48
N ASN A 2 84.74 3.54 -28.63
CA ASN A 2 83.28 3.42 -28.62
C ASN A 2 82.70 3.82 -27.26
N ARG A 3 81.71 4.71 -27.23
CA ARG A 3 80.77 4.85 -26.11
C ARG A 3 79.37 4.49 -26.58
N LEU A 4 78.93 3.32 -26.14
CA LEU A 4 77.61 2.74 -26.29
C LEU A 4 76.59 3.65 -25.59
N ARG A 5 75.55 4.12 -26.30
CA ARG A 5 74.36 4.74 -25.70
C ARG A 5 73.27 3.68 -25.61
N VAL A 6 72.92 3.31 -24.39
CA VAL A 6 71.80 2.41 -24.07
C VAL A 6 70.50 3.21 -24.17
N PHE A 7 69.60 2.78 -25.05
CA PHE A 7 68.21 3.25 -25.09
C PHE A 7 67.38 2.39 -24.12
N ILE A 8 66.79 3.01 -23.10
CA ILE A 8 65.79 2.38 -22.23
C ILE A 8 64.43 2.56 -22.90
N LEU A 9 63.82 1.44 -23.30
CA LEU A 9 62.47 1.38 -23.86
C LEU A 9 61.47 1.21 -22.70
N THR A 10 60.80 2.28 -22.31
CA THR A 10 59.70 2.21 -21.32
C THR A 10 58.44 1.71 -22.03
N ILE A 11 58.06 0.47 -21.80
CA ILE A 11 56.77 -0.07 -22.23
C ILE A 11 55.71 0.44 -21.25
N LEU A 12 54.91 1.44 -21.67
CA LEU A 12 53.65 1.78 -21.00
C LEU A 12 52.60 0.76 -21.43
N THR A 13 52.25 -0.16 -20.54
CA THR A 13 51.01 -0.95 -20.65
C THR A 13 49.83 -0.08 -20.25
N PHE A 14 49.08 0.44 -21.23
CA PHE A 14 47.73 0.97 -20.98
C PHE A 14 46.79 -0.20 -20.71
N ALA A 15 46.52 -0.49 -19.44
CA ALA A 15 45.37 -1.28 -19.05
C ALA A 15 44.13 -0.36 -19.13
N THR A 16 43.37 -0.45 -20.21
CA THR A 16 42.01 0.10 -20.27
C THR A 16 41.14 -0.77 -19.36
N ALA A 17 41.03 -0.38 -18.09
CA ALA A 17 39.99 -0.88 -17.21
C ALA A 17 38.66 -0.25 -17.62
N THR A 18 38.05 -0.71 -18.71
CA THR A 18 36.61 -0.56 -18.93
C THR A 18 35.89 -1.59 -18.07
N GLY A 19 36.01 -1.42 -16.75
CA GLY A 19 35.06 -2.02 -15.82
C GLY A 19 33.79 -1.21 -15.94
N VAL A 20 32.84 -1.65 -16.77
CA VAL A 20 31.46 -1.24 -16.59
C VAL A 20 31.11 -1.77 -15.21
N ALA A 21 30.98 -0.88 -14.22
CA ALA A 21 30.45 -1.27 -12.92
C ALA A 21 29.09 -1.92 -13.20
N GLN A 22 28.97 -3.21 -12.90
CA GLN A 22 27.70 -3.90 -13.05
C GLN A 22 26.74 -3.22 -12.07
N ASP A 23 25.74 -2.50 -12.58
CA ASP A 23 24.80 -1.80 -11.71
C ASP A 23 24.16 -2.80 -10.75
N GLN A 24 24.19 -2.48 -9.46
CA GLN A 24 23.65 -3.33 -8.40
C GLN A 24 22.15 -3.55 -8.63
N THR A 25 21.72 -4.82 -8.83
CA THR A 25 20.33 -5.17 -9.13
C THR A 25 19.56 -5.73 -7.93
N THR A 26 20.22 -5.90 -6.78
CA THR A 26 19.65 -6.34 -5.49
C THR A 26 19.83 -5.25 -4.44
N TRP A 27 19.21 -5.37 -3.27
CA TRP A 27 19.35 -4.36 -2.23
C TRP A 27 20.74 -4.32 -1.60
N GLY A 28 21.48 -5.43 -1.62
CA GLY A 28 22.79 -5.53 -0.97
C GLY A 28 22.67 -5.18 0.52
N ASP A 29 23.40 -4.15 0.96
CA ASP A 29 23.38 -3.70 2.37
C ASP A 29 22.17 -2.83 2.75
N ILE A 30 21.29 -2.49 1.79
CA ILE A 30 20.08 -1.69 2.05
C ILE A 30 18.99 -2.62 2.63
N ASP A 31 18.80 -2.59 3.95
CA ASP A 31 17.71 -3.33 4.60
C ASP A 31 17.05 -2.50 5.72
N TYR A 32 15.77 -2.76 5.96
CA TYR A 32 15.04 -2.23 7.10
C TYR A 32 15.03 -3.24 8.26
N ASN A 33 15.67 -2.87 9.37
CA ASN A 33 15.82 -3.71 10.55
C ASN A 33 15.06 -3.20 11.79
N GLY A 34 14.21 -2.18 11.63
CA GLY A 34 13.38 -1.63 12.71
C GLY A 34 12.08 -2.41 12.93
N ALA A 35 11.24 -1.93 13.84
CA ALA A 35 9.92 -2.53 14.10
C ALA A 35 8.98 -2.36 12.88
N PRO A 36 8.12 -3.34 12.55
CA PRO A 36 7.15 -3.22 11.47
C PRO A 36 6.21 -2.03 11.68
N TRP A 37 5.61 -1.53 10.60
CA TRP A 37 4.70 -0.38 10.71
C TRP A 37 3.47 -0.73 11.55
N VAL A 38 2.93 -1.94 11.32
CA VAL A 38 1.86 -2.56 12.09
C VAL A 38 2.19 -4.03 12.31
N GLU A 39 2.04 -4.51 13.54
CA GLU A 39 2.21 -5.91 13.92
C GLU A 39 0.99 -6.39 14.71
N ASN A 40 0.35 -7.48 14.26
CA ASN A 40 -0.66 -8.17 15.05
C ASN A 40 0.03 -9.16 16.01
N ILE A 41 0.09 -8.82 17.29
CA ILE A 41 0.74 -9.65 18.31
C ILE A 41 -0.21 -10.69 18.94
N SER A 42 -1.50 -10.66 18.59
CA SER A 42 -2.48 -11.69 18.98
C SER A 42 -2.57 -12.85 17.97
N ARG A 43 -1.72 -12.88 16.95
CA ARG A 43 -1.65 -14.02 16.02
C ARG A 43 -1.29 -15.30 16.78
N PRO A 44 -1.86 -16.46 16.41
CA PRO A 44 -1.55 -17.73 17.07
C PRO A 44 -0.15 -18.26 16.74
N ASN A 45 0.54 -17.65 15.77
CA ASN A 45 1.85 -18.06 15.31
C ASN A 45 2.75 -16.85 15.08
N GLU A 46 4.04 -16.99 15.42
CA GLU A 46 5.09 -16.06 15.07
C GLU A 46 5.65 -16.39 13.68
N ILE A 47 5.85 -15.37 12.84
CA ILE A 47 6.40 -15.53 11.51
C ILE A 47 7.86 -15.10 11.57
N THR A 48 8.79 -16.03 11.41
CA THR A 48 10.24 -15.76 11.52
C THR A 48 10.98 -15.80 10.19
N ASN A 49 10.30 -16.23 9.12
CA ASN A 49 10.81 -16.38 7.76
C ASN A 49 9.78 -15.87 6.74
N GLY A 50 10.10 -15.91 5.46
CA GLY A 50 9.21 -15.47 4.40
C GLY A 50 9.25 -13.97 4.20
N LEU A 51 8.10 -13.30 4.33
CA LEU A 51 7.97 -11.85 4.16
C LEU A 51 7.94 -11.10 5.51
N HIS A 52 8.41 -11.73 6.59
CA HIS A 52 8.47 -11.08 7.90
C HIS A 52 9.18 -9.72 7.83
N ASN A 53 8.49 -8.68 8.33
CA ASN A 53 8.98 -7.29 8.36
C ASN A 53 9.34 -6.69 6.99
N ARG A 54 8.70 -7.20 5.93
CA ARG A 54 8.78 -6.65 4.57
C ARG A 54 7.55 -5.79 4.31
N HIS A 55 7.72 -4.64 3.67
CA HIS A 55 6.61 -3.70 3.42
C HIS A 55 6.40 -3.55 1.92
N LEU A 56 5.18 -3.81 1.47
CA LEU A 56 4.85 -3.93 0.05
C LEU A 56 3.71 -2.99 -0.31
N SER A 57 3.77 -2.38 -1.49
CA SER A 57 2.66 -1.63 -2.06
C SER A 57 2.02 -2.43 -3.19
N ILE A 58 0.79 -2.89 -3.00
CA ILE A 58 0.10 -3.78 -3.94
C ILE A 58 -1.27 -3.20 -4.27
N TRP A 59 -1.63 -3.14 -5.54
CA TRP A 59 -2.93 -2.60 -5.94
C TRP A 59 -3.59 -3.35 -7.10
N ALA A 60 -4.92 -3.33 -7.07
CA ALA A 60 -5.75 -3.65 -8.22
C ALA A 60 -5.71 -2.51 -9.25
N SER A 61 -6.24 -2.76 -10.44
CA SER A 61 -6.32 -1.79 -11.53
C SER A 61 -7.17 -0.55 -11.18
N HIS A 62 -7.69 0.12 -12.19
CA HIS A 62 -8.52 1.33 -12.14
C HIS A 62 -9.75 1.20 -11.26
N GLY A 63 -10.31 2.36 -10.93
CA GLY A 63 -11.58 2.51 -10.25
C GLY A 63 -12.44 3.55 -10.94
N ARG A 64 -13.65 3.76 -10.42
CA ARG A 64 -14.55 4.77 -10.94
C ARG A 64 -13.93 6.16 -10.78
N TYR A 65 -13.92 6.94 -11.86
CA TYR A 65 -13.39 8.30 -11.86
C TYR A 65 -14.37 9.27 -12.54
N PHE A 66 -14.19 10.55 -12.26
CA PHE A 66 -14.94 11.63 -12.88
C PHE A 66 -14.27 12.07 -14.19
N ASP A 67 -14.97 11.90 -15.30
CA ASP A 67 -14.52 12.37 -16.61
C ASP A 67 -14.89 13.84 -16.74
N GLN A 68 -13.91 14.74 -16.56
CA GLN A 68 -14.16 16.19 -16.55
C GLN A 68 -14.64 16.72 -17.90
N GLU A 69 -14.09 16.20 -19.00
CA GLU A 69 -14.50 16.61 -20.35
C GLU A 69 -15.97 16.24 -20.61
N LYS A 70 -16.41 15.08 -20.10
CA LYS A 70 -17.79 14.61 -20.30
C LYS A 70 -18.75 14.99 -19.18
N GLY A 71 -18.25 15.46 -18.04
CA GLY A 71 -19.04 15.89 -16.88
C GLY A 71 -19.75 14.75 -16.14
N PHE A 72 -19.23 13.51 -16.15
CA PHE A 72 -19.86 12.42 -15.40
C PHE A 72 -18.88 11.34 -14.89
N TRP A 73 -19.31 10.61 -13.86
CA TRP A 73 -18.59 9.50 -13.25
C TRP A 73 -18.69 8.20 -14.07
N LYS A 74 -17.56 7.62 -14.45
CA LYS A 74 -17.47 6.41 -15.30
C LYS A 74 -16.40 5.43 -14.85
N TRP A 75 -16.48 4.23 -15.41
CA TRP A 75 -15.40 3.24 -15.38
C TRP A 75 -14.42 3.50 -16.53
N GLN A 76 -13.17 3.09 -16.36
CA GLN A 76 -12.19 3.19 -17.43
C GLN A 76 -12.45 2.14 -18.52
N ARG A 77 -12.80 0.91 -18.14
CA ARG A 77 -13.12 -0.15 -19.10
C ARG A 77 -14.63 -0.33 -19.29
N PRO A 78 -15.05 -0.84 -20.46
CA PRO A 78 -16.45 -1.19 -20.70
C PRO A 78 -16.86 -2.45 -19.92
N PHE A 79 -18.16 -2.60 -19.70
CA PHE A 79 -18.72 -3.84 -19.16
C PHE A 79 -18.64 -4.95 -20.21
N LEU A 80 -17.90 -6.02 -19.90
CA LEU A 80 -17.76 -7.21 -20.74
C LEU A 80 -17.92 -8.46 -19.88
N PHE A 81 -18.67 -9.44 -20.40
CA PHE A 81 -18.87 -10.75 -19.74
C PHE A 81 -19.30 -10.66 -18.27
N GLY A 82 -20.13 -9.67 -17.93
CA GLY A 82 -20.69 -9.47 -16.60
C GLY A 82 -19.79 -8.73 -15.60
N THR A 83 -18.67 -8.13 -16.04
CA THR A 83 -17.79 -7.33 -15.18
C THR A 83 -17.06 -6.22 -15.95
N THR A 84 -16.19 -5.47 -15.28
CA THR A 84 -15.23 -4.52 -15.85
C THR A 84 -13.88 -4.71 -15.16
N GLU A 85 -12.76 -4.44 -15.83
CA GLU A 85 -11.39 -4.54 -15.26
C GLU A 85 -11.28 -3.81 -13.91
N ASP A 86 -11.89 -2.62 -13.83
CA ASP A 86 -11.87 -1.73 -12.68
C ASP A 86 -12.37 -2.38 -11.37
N LEU A 87 -13.26 -3.38 -11.51
CA LEU A 87 -13.84 -4.14 -10.40
C LEU A 87 -13.27 -5.55 -10.32
N PHE A 88 -13.01 -6.18 -11.47
CA PHE A 88 -12.58 -7.57 -11.54
C PHE A 88 -11.27 -7.82 -10.79
N THR A 89 -10.25 -7.00 -11.04
CA THR A 89 -8.91 -7.17 -10.45
C THR A 89 -8.93 -7.05 -8.93
N GLN A 90 -9.80 -6.19 -8.38
CA GLN A 90 -10.00 -6.04 -6.94
C GLN A 90 -10.49 -7.34 -6.30
N THR A 91 -11.27 -8.16 -7.03
CA THR A 91 -11.73 -9.48 -6.54
C THR A 91 -10.63 -10.55 -6.45
N ILE A 92 -9.42 -10.23 -6.93
CA ILE A 92 -8.21 -11.05 -6.79
C ILE A 92 -7.33 -10.46 -5.69
N VAL A 93 -7.07 -9.15 -5.78
CA VAL A 93 -6.09 -8.47 -4.92
C VAL A 93 -6.53 -8.43 -3.46
N VAL A 94 -7.72 -7.91 -3.20
CA VAL A 94 -8.21 -7.64 -1.84
C VAL A 94 -8.53 -8.92 -1.06
N PRO A 95 -9.32 -9.87 -1.58
CA PRO A 95 -9.72 -11.04 -0.79
C PRO A 95 -8.67 -12.16 -0.74
N TYR A 96 -7.68 -12.18 -1.65
CA TYR A 96 -6.72 -13.28 -1.74
C TYR A 96 -5.26 -12.82 -1.65
N LEU A 97 -4.80 -11.95 -2.54
CA LEU A 97 -3.36 -11.61 -2.63
C LEU A 97 -2.86 -10.88 -1.38
N ILE A 98 -3.54 -9.81 -0.95
CA ILE A 98 -3.17 -9.04 0.25
C ILE A 98 -3.15 -9.96 1.49
N PRO A 99 -4.20 -10.74 1.80
CA PRO A 99 -4.17 -11.67 2.91
C PRO A 99 -3.06 -12.73 2.83
N MET A 100 -2.70 -13.24 1.63
CA MET A 100 -1.60 -14.19 1.49
C MET A 100 -0.25 -13.56 1.86
N LEU A 101 -0.01 -12.31 1.44
CA LEU A 101 1.21 -11.57 1.76
C LEU A 101 1.29 -11.23 3.25
N GLU A 102 0.19 -10.71 3.83
CA GLU A 102 0.10 -10.40 5.27
C GLU A 102 0.23 -11.67 6.14
N ASN A 103 -0.29 -12.81 5.67
CA ASN A 103 -0.11 -14.09 6.35
C ASN A 103 1.29 -14.67 6.24
N ALA A 104 2.08 -14.22 5.26
CA ALA A 104 3.50 -14.52 5.14
C ALA A 104 4.40 -13.52 5.88
N GLY A 105 3.82 -12.54 6.58
CA GLY A 105 4.52 -11.62 7.48
C GLY A 105 4.73 -10.22 6.94
N ALA A 106 4.24 -9.92 5.72
CA ALA A 106 4.37 -8.60 5.13
C ALA A 106 3.42 -7.57 5.77
N VAL A 107 3.81 -6.31 5.74
CA VAL A 107 2.89 -5.17 5.86
C VAL A 107 2.52 -4.72 4.46
N VAL A 108 1.22 -4.71 4.12
CA VAL A 108 0.77 -4.37 2.77
C VAL A 108 -0.03 -3.07 2.74
N PHE A 109 0.47 -2.11 1.98
CA PHE A 109 -0.22 -0.87 1.63
C PHE A 109 -0.93 -1.01 0.28
N THR A 110 -2.09 -0.37 0.15
CA THR A 110 -2.83 -0.23 -1.12
C THR A 110 -3.38 1.21 -1.22
N PRO A 111 -3.15 1.93 -2.34
CA PRO A 111 -3.61 3.30 -2.57
C PRO A 111 -5.09 3.42 -2.93
N ARG A 112 -5.87 2.33 -2.83
CA ARG A 112 -7.33 2.32 -2.93
C ARG A 112 -7.93 1.74 -1.66
N GLU A 113 -9.08 2.26 -1.24
CA GLU A 113 -9.84 1.69 -0.11
C GLU A 113 -10.10 0.20 -0.35
N ARG A 114 -9.77 -0.63 0.65
CA ARG A 114 -9.79 -2.09 0.55
C ARG A 114 -11.00 -2.72 1.24
N ASP A 115 -11.78 -1.94 1.99
CA ASP A 115 -13.00 -2.42 2.64
C ASP A 115 -14.25 -2.10 1.81
N TRP A 116 -15.04 -3.13 1.50
CA TRP A 116 -16.30 -3.01 0.76
C TRP A 116 -17.48 -2.61 1.64
N GLN A 117 -17.29 -2.54 2.96
CA GLN A 117 -18.28 -2.05 3.90
C GLN A 117 -18.66 -0.60 3.58
N ARG A 118 -19.97 -0.34 3.37
CA ARG A 118 -20.50 0.98 2.99
C ARG A 118 -20.70 1.91 4.16
N ASN A 119 -20.86 1.36 5.36
CA ASN A 119 -20.91 2.14 6.58
C ASN A 119 -19.49 2.60 6.95
N GLU A 120 -19.36 3.86 7.36
CA GLU A 120 -18.14 4.42 7.93
C GLU A 120 -18.51 5.11 9.24
N LEU A 121 -17.77 4.77 10.28
CA LEU A 121 -17.90 5.36 11.61
C LEU A 121 -16.54 5.89 11.99
N ILE A 122 -16.47 7.17 12.36
CA ILE A 122 -15.25 7.79 12.84
C ILE A 122 -15.49 8.18 14.29
N VAL A 123 -14.51 7.90 15.13
CA VAL A 123 -14.45 8.40 16.50
C VAL A 123 -13.18 9.21 16.61
N ASP A 124 -13.34 10.48 16.92
CA ASP A 124 -12.30 11.50 16.86
C ASP A 124 -12.21 12.25 18.20
N ASN A 125 -11.02 12.74 18.54
CA ASN A 125 -10.80 13.48 19.80
C ASN A 125 -11.37 14.89 19.78
N ASP A 126 -11.59 15.47 18.60
CA ASP A 126 -12.20 16.81 18.46
C ASP A 126 -13.73 16.79 18.54
N GLU A 127 -14.36 15.61 18.52
CA GLU A 127 -15.81 15.51 18.58
C GLU A 127 -16.38 15.81 19.97
N ALA A 128 -17.44 16.63 20.03
CA ALA A 128 -18.22 16.89 21.23
C ALA A 128 -19.16 15.71 21.61
N ARG A 129 -18.66 14.47 21.50
CA ARG A 129 -19.38 13.24 21.85
C ARG A 129 -18.66 12.53 23.02
N PRO A 130 -18.90 12.97 24.27
CA PRO A 130 -18.08 12.62 25.43
C PRO A 130 -18.06 11.13 25.78
N TYR A 131 -18.97 10.32 25.23
CA TYR A 131 -19.02 8.88 25.48
C TYR A 131 -18.28 8.06 24.41
N HIS A 132 -18.08 8.60 23.21
CA HIS A 132 -17.43 7.85 22.13
C HIS A 132 -15.91 7.90 22.25
N TYR A 133 -15.37 9.06 22.62
CA TYR A 133 -13.95 9.27 22.88
C TYR A 133 -13.73 9.51 24.38
N ILE A 134 -12.93 8.67 25.04
CA ILE A 134 -12.67 8.78 26.48
C ILE A 134 -11.18 8.70 26.75
N GLU A 135 -10.64 9.74 27.37
CA GLU A 135 -9.28 9.75 27.93
C GLU A 135 -9.32 9.40 29.42
N LYS A 136 -8.45 8.48 29.83
CA LYS A 136 -8.24 8.13 31.24
C LYS A 136 -6.76 8.31 31.60
N ALA A 137 -6.45 9.43 32.24
CA ALA A 137 -5.12 9.70 32.77
C ALA A 137 -4.88 8.94 34.10
N VAL A 138 -3.66 8.41 34.26
CA VAL A 138 -3.19 7.80 35.52
C VAL A 138 -1.94 8.51 36.03
N GLU A 139 -0.81 8.40 35.32
CA GLU A 139 0.43 9.14 35.67
C GLU A 139 0.64 10.38 34.78
N TYR A 140 0.27 10.30 33.51
CA TYR A 140 0.45 11.38 32.55
C TYR A 140 -0.88 11.72 31.88
N ASP A 141 -1.18 13.01 31.83
CA ASP A 141 -2.32 13.53 31.07
C ASP A 141 -2.06 13.41 29.57
N TRP A 142 -3.15 13.26 28.82
CA TRP A 142 -3.13 13.47 27.38
C TRP A 142 -3.20 14.97 27.11
N ILE A 143 -2.32 15.44 26.23
CA ILE A 143 -2.25 16.85 25.82
C ILE A 143 -2.20 16.95 24.30
N ASN A 144 -2.54 18.11 23.75
CA ASN A 144 -2.45 18.30 22.30
C ASN A 144 -1.00 18.15 21.83
N THR A 145 -0.84 17.49 20.69
CA THR A 145 0.39 17.50 19.93
C THR A 145 0.66 18.88 19.32
N PRO A 146 1.90 19.17 18.88
CA PRO A 146 2.22 20.46 18.27
C PRO A 146 1.81 20.59 16.79
N GLN A 147 1.41 19.50 16.13
CA GLN A 147 0.99 19.50 14.72
C GLN A 147 -0.54 19.35 14.64
N PRO A 148 -1.19 19.76 13.53
CA PRO A 148 -2.62 19.51 13.34
C PRO A 148 -2.92 18.03 13.13
N GLY A 149 -4.11 17.62 13.57
CA GLY A 149 -4.64 16.25 13.45
C GLY A 149 -5.80 16.16 12.46
N PHE A 150 -6.40 14.98 12.41
CA PHE A 150 -7.62 14.75 11.68
C PHE A 150 -8.80 15.46 12.35
N ALA A 151 -9.69 16.06 11.57
CA ALA A 151 -11.03 16.38 12.04
C ALA A 151 -12.08 15.95 11.01
N PHE A 152 -13.09 15.24 11.48
CA PHE A 152 -14.24 14.92 10.66
C PHE A 152 -15.19 16.11 10.55
N HIS A 153 -15.63 16.43 9.33
CA HIS A 153 -16.85 17.18 9.12
C HIS A 153 -17.86 16.42 8.26
N ASN A 154 -19.14 16.73 8.50
CA ASN A 154 -20.24 16.13 7.74
C ASN A 154 -20.26 16.65 6.29
N GLY A 155 -20.74 15.81 5.39
CA GLY A 155 -20.99 16.16 3.99
C GLY A 155 -19.89 15.71 3.04
N ILE A 156 -19.62 16.55 2.06
CA ILE A 156 -18.67 16.30 0.97
C ILE A 156 -17.37 17.07 1.19
N TYR A 157 -16.29 16.57 0.60
CA TYR A 157 -14.99 17.21 0.58
C TYR A 157 -14.71 17.70 -0.85
N TYR A 158 -14.39 18.98 -1.00
CA TYR A 158 -13.93 19.58 -2.24
C TYR A 158 -12.49 19.18 -2.54
N ASP A 159 -12.13 19.22 -3.81
CA ASP A 159 -10.75 18.97 -4.22
C ASP A 159 -9.78 19.92 -3.52
N GLY A 160 -8.65 19.40 -3.03
CA GLY A 160 -7.68 20.18 -2.27
C GLY A 160 -7.87 20.14 -0.76
N GLU A 161 -9.06 19.80 -0.26
CA GLU A 161 -9.28 19.68 1.18
C GLU A 161 -8.49 18.51 1.79
N ASN A 162 -7.84 18.78 2.92
CA ASN A 162 -7.09 17.78 3.70
C ASN A 162 -7.66 17.68 5.13
N PRO A 163 -8.40 16.62 5.48
CA PRO A 163 -8.98 16.49 6.81
C PRO A 163 -7.93 16.35 7.92
N PHE A 164 -6.69 15.93 7.59
CA PHE A 164 -5.58 15.79 8.54
C PHE A 164 -4.89 17.12 8.90
N GLU A 165 -5.41 18.24 8.41
CA GLU A 165 -4.96 19.59 8.76
C GLU A 165 -6.04 20.39 9.50
N ALA A 166 -7.22 19.80 9.75
CA ALA A 166 -8.39 20.49 10.26
C ALA A 166 -8.60 20.34 11.78
N GLY A 167 -7.95 19.35 12.41
CA GLY A 167 -8.16 18.98 13.80
C GLY A 167 -6.93 19.06 14.70
N THR A 168 -7.00 18.37 15.83
CA THR A 168 -5.92 18.21 16.81
C THR A 168 -5.64 16.73 17.03
N ALA A 169 -4.42 16.39 17.41
CA ALA A 169 -4.10 15.05 17.91
C ALA A 169 -3.61 15.13 19.35
N ARG A 170 -3.62 13.99 20.04
CA ARG A 170 -3.34 13.85 21.47
C ARG A 170 -2.05 13.09 21.68
N MET A 171 -1.31 13.42 22.74
CA MET A 171 -0.09 12.72 23.13
C MET A 171 0.04 12.59 24.63
N ALA A 172 0.66 11.49 25.06
CA ALA A 172 1.05 11.27 26.44
C ALA A 172 2.48 10.71 26.49
N LYS A 173 3.21 11.04 27.55
CA LYS A 173 4.54 10.47 27.78
C LYS A 173 4.45 8.97 28.00
N ALA A 174 5.33 8.21 27.36
CA ALA A 174 5.39 6.75 27.50
C ALA A 174 5.79 6.31 28.92
N THR A 175 5.21 5.21 29.38
CA THR A 175 5.57 4.56 30.64
C THR A 175 5.75 3.06 30.45
N GLY A 176 6.75 2.46 31.09
CA GLY A 176 6.95 1.00 31.08
C GLY A 176 6.18 0.27 32.19
N LYS A 177 5.33 0.97 32.96
CA LYS A 177 4.64 0.43 34.14
C LYS A 177 3.13 0.39 33.91
N TRP A 178 2.58 -0.80 33.72
CA TRP A 178 1.13 -1.01 33.52
C TRP A 178 0.23 -0.28 34.52
N LYS A 179 0.56 -0.35 35.83
CA LYS A 179 -0.22 0.32 36.90
C LYS A 179 -0.24 1.85 36.79
N LYS A 180 0.58 2.43 35.91
CA LYS A 180 0.72 3.86 35.67
C LYS A 180 0.28 4.28 34.26
N ALA A 181 -0.14 3.31 33.44
CA ALA A 181 -0.53 3.57 32.06
C ALA A 181 -1.83 4.39 32.03
N SER A 182 -1.81 5.43 31.20
CA SER A 182 -2.97 6.20 30.79
C SER A 182 -3.54 5.59 29.50
N PHE A 183 -4.84 5.73 29.28
CA PHE A 183 -5.56 5.08 28.19
C PHE A 183 -6.43 6.06 27.41
N VAL A 184 -6.69 5.74 26.16
CA VAL A 184 -7.73 6.33 25.31
C VAL A 184 -8.63 5.21 24.81
N THR A 185 -9.94 5.44 24.77
CA THR A 185 -10.91 4.49 24.21
C THR A 185 -11.78 5.17 23.16
N TYR A 186 -11.91 4.51 22.01
CA TYR A 186 -12.70 4.89 20.85
C TYR A 186 -13.84 3.89 20.67
N THR A 187 -15.07 4.29 20.99
CA THR A 187 -16.26 3.41 20.96
C THR A 187 -17.28 3.93 19.96
N PRO A 188 -17.35 3.38 18.73
CA PRO A 188 -18.39 3.73 17.76
C PRO A 188 -19.77 3.15 18.16
N SER A 189 -20.83 3.61 17.50
CA SER A 189 -22.16 2.97 17.54
C SER A 189 -22.44 2.35 16.18
N PHE A 190 -22.34 1.03 16.07
CA PHE A 190 -22.49 0.33 14.80
C PHE A 190 -23.97 0.29 14.35
N PRO A 191 -24.31 0.71 13.12
CA PRO A 191 -25.69 0.71 12.63
C PRO A 191 -26.21 -0.72 12.39
N GLU A 192 -25.31 -1.62 12.02
CA GLU A 192 -25.57 -3.04 11.78
C GLU A 192 -24.36 -3.89 12.15
N GLU A 193 -24.64 -5.14 12.51
CA GLU A 193 -23.62 -6.17 12.69
C GLU A 193 -22.93 -6.47 11.36
N GLY A 194 -21.62 -6.69 11.39
CA GLY A 194 -20.89 -7.07 10.19
C GLY A 194 -19.40 -6.89 10.31
N ARG A 195 -18.70 -7.04 9.18
CA ARG A 195 -17.27 -6.85 9.09
C ARG A 195 -16.94 -5.40 8.73
N TYR A 196 -16.00 -4.82 9.47
CA TYR A 196 -15.52 -3.45 9.31
C TYR A 196 -13.99 -3.45 9.40
N ALA A 197 -13.33 -2.83 8.42
CA ALA A 197 -11.93 -2.48 8.56
C ALA A 197 -11.75 -1.46 9.67
N VAL A 198 -10.68 -1.60 10.45
CA VAL A 198 -10.30 -0.65 11.49
C VAL A 198 -9.05 0.07 11.03
N TYR A 199 -9.09 1.40 10.99
CA TYR A 199 -7.95 2.26 10.73
C TYR A 199 -7.72 3.17 11.92
N VAL A 200 -6.46 3.47 12.22
CA VAL A 200 -6.07 4.44 13.24
C VAL A 200 -5.30 5.60 12.61
N SER A 201 -5.41 6.77 13.21
CA SER A 201 -4.57 7.94 12.93
C SER A 201 -3.78 8.32 14.18
N TYR A 202 -2.59 8.88 13.96
CA TYR A 202 -1.68 9.39 14.98
C TYR A 202 -0.67 10.35 14.34
N GLN A 203 0.20 10.96 15.13
CA GLN A 203 1.28 11.82 14.63
C GLN A 203 2.67 11.22 14.85
N THR A 204 3.51 11.37 13.84
CA THR A 204 4.93 11.06 13.98
C THR A 204 5.66 12.29 14.53
N LEU A 205 6.17 12.16 15.75
CA LEU A 205 7.00 13.14 16.43
C LEU A 205 8.43 12.58 16.57
N ARG A 206 9.40 13.48 16.79
CA ARG A 206 10.83 13.11 16.90
C ARG A 206 11.10 12.02 17.96
N ASN A 207 10.30 11.95 19.01
CA ASN A 207 10.41 11.01 20.11
C ASN A 207 9.21 10.03 20.19
N SER A 208 8.51 9.79 19.08
CA SER A 208 7.47 8.76 19.02
C SER A 208 8.05 7.37 19.30
N VAL A 209 7.26 6.55 19.99
CA VAL A 209 7.64 5.16 20.30
C VAL A 209 7.38 4.24 19.10
N PRO A 210 8.15 3.16 18.93
CA PRO A 210 7.96 2.20 17.85
C PRO A 210 6.96 1.06 18.17
N ASP A 211 6.42 1.01 19.39
CA ASP A 211 5.64 -0.11 19.92
C ASP A 211 4.32 0.32 20.58
N ALA A 212 3.66 1.35 20.05
CA ALA A 212 2.38 1.82 20.60
C ALA A 212 1.32 0.72 20.51
N GLU A 213 0.69 0.39 21.64
CA GLU A 213 -0.21 -0.76 21.75
C GLU A 213 -1.68 -0.38 21.57
N TYR A 214 -2.27 -0.84 20.46
CA TYR A 214 -3.71 -0.73 20.18
C TYR A 214 -4.41 -2.06 20.44
N VAL A 215 -5.56 -2.04 21.11
CA VAL A 215 -6.42 -3.20 21.35
C VAL A 215 -7.74 -3.00 20.64
N VAL A 216 -8.04 -3.84 19.66
CA VAL A 216 -9.36 -3.90 19.02
C VAL A 216 -10.23 -4.90 19.78
N CYS A 217 -11.27 -4.41 20.45
CA CYS A 217 -12.31 -5.22 21.07
C CYS A 217 -13.42 -5.48 20.04
N HIS A 218 -13.70 -6.75 19.72
CA HIS A 218 -14.70 -7.13 18.72
C HIS A 218 -15.32 -8.50 19.07
N LYS A 219 -16.65 -8.66 18.98
CA LYS A 219 -17.37 -9.93 19.26
C LYS A 219 -16.94 -10.65 20.55
N GLY A 220 -16.66 -9.89 21.62
CA GLY A 220 -16.19 -10.44 22.90
C GLY A 220 -14.73 -10.92 22.91
N GLN A 221 -13.96 -10.65 21.85
CA GLN A 221 -12.54 -10.93 21.71
C GLN A 221 -11.72 -9.65 21.76
N GLN A 222 -10.41 -9.79 22.02
CA GLN A 222 -9.44 -8.71 21.92
C GLN A 222 -8.32 -9.12 20.97
N THR A 223 -7.99 -8.24 20.02
CA THR A 223 -6.83 -8.39 19.14
C THR A 223 -5.90 -7.21 19.36
N VAL A 224 -4.66 -7.49 19.71
CA VAL A 224 -3.66 -6.50 20.10
C VAL A 224 -2.67 -6.28 18.97
N PHE A 225 -2.37 -5.01 18.73
CA PHE A 225 -1.45 -4.54 17.70
C PHE A 225 -0.36 -3.67 18.29
N ARG A 226 0.86 -3.80 17.77
CA ARG A 226 1.90 -2.79 17.93
C ARG A 226 1.99 -1.95 16.66
N VAL A 227 2.03 -0.64 16.84
CA VAL A 227 2.14 0.32 15.73
C VAL A 227 3.40 1.15 15.94
N ASN A 228 4.25 1.18 14.91
CA ASN A 228 5.46 2.00 14.92
C ASN A 228 5.13 3.44 14.57
N GLN A 229 4.98 4.29 15.58
CA GLN A 229 4.59 5.70 15.40
C GLN A 229 5.73 6.60 14.91
N GLN A 230 6.92 6.05 14.65
CA GLN A 230 8.06 6.77 14.07
C GLN A 230 7.93 6.96 12.55
N MET A 231 6.88 6.41 11.94
CA MET A 231 6.58 6.51 10.52
C MET A 231 5.07 6.62 10.32
N GLY A 232 4.63 6.97 9.12
CA GLY A 232 3.22 6.83 8.71
C GLY A 232 2.18 7.66 9.46
N GLY A 233 2.57 8.67 10.25
CA GLY A 233 1.63 9.55 10.95
C GLY A 233 0.91 10.55 10.01
N GLY A 234 -0.29 10.98 10.38
CA GLY A 234 -1.13 11.91 9.63
C GLY A 234 -1.74 11.30 8.37
N THR A 235 -2.18 10.04 8.47
CA THR A 235 -2.92 9.28 7.44
C THR A 235 -3.67 8.13 8.13
N TRP A 236 -4.53 7.43 7.40
CA TRP A 236 -5.15 6.20 7.89
C TRP A 236 -4.18 5.01 7.85
N VAL A 237 -3.99 4.35 9.00
CA VAL A 237 -3.16 3.15 9.17
C VAL A 237 -4.05 1.94 9.46
N TYR A 238 -3.98 0.91 8.62
CA TYR A 238 -4.87 -0.25 8.70
C TYR A 238 -4.47 -1.23 9.82
N LEU A 239 -5.43 -1.46 10.73
CA LEU A 239 -5.55 -2.50 11.76
C LEU A 239 -5.67 -3.92 11.22
N GLY A 240 -6.81 -4.12 10.59
CA GLY A 240 -7.45 -5.41 10.40
C GLY A 240 -8.90 -5.21 10.04
N THR A 241 -9.59 -6.28 9.63
CA THR A 241 -11.02 -6.26 9.39
C THR A 241 -11.67 -7.25 10.33
N PHE A 242 -12.49 -6.73 11.24
CA PHE A 242 -13.07 -7.46 12.36
C PHE A 242 -14.58 -7.46 12.27
N GLU A 243 -15.20 -8.39 12.98
CA GLU A 243 -16.65 -8.50 13.06
C GLU A 243 -17.15 -7.81 14.32
N PHE A 244 -18.12 -6.91 14.19
CA PHE A 244 -18.68 -6.15 15.31
C PHE A 244 -20.18 -6.39 15.42
N ASP A 245 -20.68 -6.41 16.66
CA ASP A 245 -22.11 -6.41 16.92
C ASP A 245 -22.73 -5.03 16.62
N LYS A 246 -24.02 -5.01 16.30
CA LYS A 246 -24.77 -3.74 16.19
C LYS A 246 -24.77 -2.98 17.52
N GLY A 247 -24.70 -1.65 17.44
CA GLY A 247 -24.90 -0.72 18.54
C GLY A 247 -23.59 -0.23 19.19
N TYR A 248 -23.76 0.49 20.29
CA TYR A 248 -22.68 1.00 21.12
C TYR A 248 -22.38 -0.01 22.24
N SER A 249 -21.12 -0.44 22.36
CA SER A 249 -20.72 -1.44 23.35
C SER A 249 -19.23 -1.32 23.68
N GLU A 250 -18.85 -1.56 24.94
CA GLU A 250 -17.44 -1.63 25.34
C GLU A 250 -16.69 -2.82 24.70
N PHE A 251 -17.42 -3.80 24.17
CA PHE A 251 -16.89 -4.91 23.40
C PHE A 251 -16.72 -4.59 21.90
N ASN A 252 -17.05 -3.37 21.49
CA ASN A 252 -16.98 -2.85 20.13
C ASN A 252 -16.16 -1.55 20.11
N CYS A 253 -14.89 -1.61 20.48
CA CYS A 253 -14.06 -0.41 20.64
C CYS A 253 -12.60 -0.64 20.26
N VAL A 254 -11.86 0.46 20.11
CA VAL A 254 -10.40 0.45 20.02
C VAL A 254 -9.84 1.16 21.25
N LYS A 255 -8.88 0.55 21.92
CA LYS A 255 -8.19 1.13 23.08
C LYS A 255 -6.72 1.36 22.73
N LEU A 256 -6.16 2.45 23.22
CA LEU A 256 -4.73 2.74 23.16
C LEU A 256 -4.22 3.00 24.56
N SER A 257 -3.01 2.55 24.86
CA SER A 257 -2.30 2.93 26.09
C SER A 257 -1.03 3.68 25.78
N ASN A 258 -0.55 4.50 26.72
CA ASN A 258 0.81 5.05 26.67
C ASN A 258 1.87 4.07 27.21
N LEU A 259 1.55 2.77 27.30
CA LEU A 259 2.52 1.74 27.67
C LEU A 259 3.50 1.54 26.52
N SER A 260 4.79 1.54 26.83
CA SER A 260 5.84 1.25 25.86
C SER A 260 7.13 0.82 26.57
N ASN A 261 7.93 0.00 25.91
CA ASN A 261 9.26 -0.36 26.37
C ASN A 261 10.31 0.72 26.07
N HIS A 262 9.92 1.77 25.35
CA HIS A 262 10.77 2.85 24.92
C HIS A 262 10.44 4.15 25.66
N LYS A 263 11.46 4.99 25.85
CA LYS A 263 11.25 6.37 26.29
C LYS A 263 10.74 7.18 25.09
N GLY A 264 9.73 8.00 25.31
CA GLY A 264 9.16 8.80 24.24
C GLY A 264 7.74 9.25 24.55
N VAL A 265 6.96 9.41 23.48
CA VAL A 265 5.54 9.71 23.53
C VAL A 265 4.75 8.71 22.70
N VAL A 266 3.55 8.40 23.19
CA VAL A 266 2.50 7.78 22.38
C VAL A 266 1.57 8.89 21.94
N THR A 267 1.22 8.91 20.66
CA THR A 267 0.27 9.86 20.08
C THR A 267 -0.97 9.14 19.57
N THR A 268 -2.08 9.85 19.41
CA THR A 268 -3.33 9.31 18.88
C THR A 268 -4.23 10.44 18.41
N ASP A 269 -5.10 10.14 17.47
CA ASP A 269 -5.94 11.13 16.79
C ASP A 269 -7.35 10.54 16.68
N ALA A 270 -7.73 10.05 15.49
CA ALA A 270 -9.01 9.39 15.24
C ALA A 270 -8.89 7.87 14.95
N VAL A 271 -10.02 7.17 15.11
CA VAL A 271 -10.20 5.77 14.66
C VAL A 271 -11.39 5.69 13.71
N ARG A 272 -11.19 5.02 12.58
CA ARG A 272 -12.17 4.83 11.51
C ARG A 272 -12.53 3.36 11.36
N PHE A 273 -13.84 3.08 11.35
CA PHE A 273 -14.42 1.75 11.20
C PHE A 273 -15.23 1.68 9.90
N GLY A 274 -14.83 0.80 8.99
CA GLY A 274 -15.48 0.60 7.70
C GLY A 274 -14.86 1.41 6.55
N GLY A 275 -15.15 0.97 5.33
CA GLY A 275 -14.64 1.57 4.09
C GLY A 275 -15.45 2.75 3.58
N GLY A 276 -16.72 2.90 3.97
CA GLY A 276 -17.55 4.06 3.67
C GLY A 276 -17.97 4.25 2.21
N MET A 277 -18.76 5.29 1.99
CA MET A 277 -19.12 5.79 0.67
C MET A 277 -18.12 6.86 0.22
N GLY A 278 -17.95 7.00 -1.10
CA GLY A 278 -17.16 8.09 -1.68
C GLY A 278 -17.72 9.45 -1.30
N ASN A 279 -16.86 10.33 -0.78
CA ASN A 279 -17.22 11.63 -0.23
C ASN A 279 -16.48 12.82 -0.89
N ILE A 280 -15.62 12.56 -1.87
CA ILE A 280 -14.94 13.61 -2.64
C ILE A 280 -15.84 14.06 -3.79
N THR A 281 -16.13 15.36 -3.88
CA THR A 281 -16.99 15.91 -4.93
C THR A 281 -16.19 16.28 -6.18
N ARG A 282 -16.71 15.91 -7.35
CA ARG A 282 -16.20 16.30 -8.67
C ARG A 282 -17.39 16.68 -9.56
N GLY A 283 -17.28 17.79 -10.27
CA GLY A 283 -18.38 18.31 -11.09
C GLY A 283 -19.72 18.47 -10.35
N GLY A 284 -19.66 18.79 -9.05
CA GLY A 284 -20.85 18.99 -8.21
C GLY A 284 -21.48 17.72 -7.62
N SER A 285 -20.86 16.54 -7.79
CA SER A 285 -21.37 15.29 -7.22
C SER A 285 -20.26 14.34 -6.75
N THR A 286 -20.57 13.49 -5.77
CA THR A 286 -19.76 12.30 -5.45
C THR A 286 -20.03 11.17 -6.45
N SER A 287 -19.19 10.13 -6.47
CA SER A 287 -19.40 8.96 -7.35
C SER A 287 -20.70 8.18 -7.09
N GLY A 288 -21.28 8.32 -5.89
CA GLY A 288 -22.44 7.56 -5.43
C GLY A 288 -22.14 6.07 -5.16
N MET A 289 -20.86 5.70 -5.04
CA MET A 289 -20.41 4.32 -4.83
C MET A 289 -19.67 4.17 -3.50
N ALA A 290 -19.50 2.93 -3.05
CA ALA A 290 -18.57 2.62 -1.97
C ALA A 290 -17.18 3.12 -2.35
N ARG A 291 -16.44 3.69 -1.39
CA ARG A 291 -15.12 4.29 -1.65
C ARG A 291 -14.13 3.30 -2.25
N SER A 292 -14.26 2.02 -1.92
CA SER A 292 -13.48 0.91 -2.48
C SER A 292 -13.58 0.75 -3.99
N PHE A 293 -14.64 1.28 -4.60
CA PHE A 293 -14.88 1.23 -6.04
C PHE A 293 -14.37 2.45 -6.79
N GLU A 294 -13.93 3.48 -6.09
CA GLU A 294 -13.39 4.70 -6.68
C GLU A 294 -11.93 4.51 -7.09
N GLY A 295 -11.47 5.37 -7.99
CA GLY A 295 -10.05 5.52 -8.30
C GLY A 295 -9.23 5.93 -7.08
N ALA A 296 -7.94 5.60 -7.10
CA ALA A 296 -6.99 5.86 -6.02
C ALA A 296 -6.90 7.36 -5.66
N ARG A 297 -7.18 8.25 -6.62
CA ARG A 297 -7.16 9.72 -6.44
C ARG A 297 -7.98 10.15 -5.22
N TYR A 298 -9.21 9.66 -5.13
CA TYR A 298 -10.17 10.11 -4.12
C TYR A 298 -9.84 9.57 -2.74
N TYR A 299 -9.39 8.30 -2.67
CA TYR A 299 -8.92 7.73 -1.42
C TYR A 299 -7.65 8.41 -0.92
N ALA A 300 -6.70 8.74 -1.81
CA ALA A 300 -5.48 9.44 -1.43
C ALA A 300 -5.78 10.80 -0.78
N GLN A 301 -6.73 11.57 -1.34
CA GLN A 301 -7.21 12.79 -0.69
C GLN A 301 -7.83 12.49 0.68
N TRP A 302 -8.72 11.49 0.76
CA TRP A 302 -9.36 11.10 2.02
C TRP A 302 -8.38 10.60 3.08
N ALA A 303 -7.24 10.06 2.66
CA ALA A 303 -6.14 9.62 3.51
C ALA A 303 -5.15 10.74 3.86
N GLY A 304 -5.41 11.98 3.44
CA GLY A 304 -4.56 13.14 3.75
C GLY A 304 -3.25 13.19 2.96
N ALA A 305 -3.17 12.49 1.82
CA ALA A 305 -2.04 12.65 0.93
C ALA A 305 -1.97 14.12 0.44
N PRO A 306 -0.77 14.70 0.30
CA PRO A 306 -0.63 16.08 -0.16
C PRO A 306 -1.18 16.23 -1.58
N TYR A 307 -1.66 17.43 -1.93
CA TYR A 307 -2.29 17.70 -3.24
C TYR A 307 -1.41 17.24 -4.42
N ALA A 308 -0.09 17.47 -4.35
CA ALA A 308 0.86 17.06 -5.37
C ALA A 308 0.95 15.53 -5.57
N ALA A 309 0.59 14.73 -4.57
CA ALA A 309 0.58 13.27 -4.67
C ALA A 309 -0.67 12.74 -5.37
N TYR A 310 -1.85 13.32 -5.11
CA TYR A 310 -3.10 12.82 -5.70
C TYR A 310 -3.62 13.62 -6.89
N SER A 311 -3.09 14.82 -7.14
CA SER A 311 -3.53 15.74 -8.18
C SER A 311 -2.37 16.18 -9.08
N SER A 312 -1.62 15.20 -9.60
CA SER A 312 -0.50 15.38 -10.54
C SER A 312 -0.84 16.15 -11.83
N LYS A 313 -2.13 16.24 -12.14
CA LYS A 313 -2.72 16.96 -13.27
C LYS A 313 -3.45 18.23 -12.83
N ASN A 314 -3.13 18.75 -11.64
CA ASN A 314 -3.67 19.99 -11.08
C ASN A 314 -5.20 20.01 -11.00
N GLY A 315 -5.81 18.85 -10.79
CA GLY A 315 -7.25 18.73 -10.65
C GLY A 315 -8.01 18.84 -11.97
N GLU A 316 -7.33 18.77 -13.13
CA GLU A 316 -7.92 18.89 -14.48
C GLU A 316 -8.13 17.54 -15.18
N ASN A 317 -7.50 16.47 -14.70
CA ASN A 317 -7.62 15.15 -15.30
C ASN A 317 -7.54 14.03 -14.26
N ASP A 318 -8.71 13.66 -13.74
CA ASP A 318 -8.87 12.64 -12.71
C ASP A 318 -8.38 11.25 -13.16
N TYR A 319 -8.49 10.94 -14.45
CA TYR A 319 -7.99 9.67 -15.00
C TYR A 319 -6.46 9.63 -14.97
N GLY A 320 -5.83 10.71 -15.44
CA GLY A 320 -4.37 10.86 -15.37
C GLY A 320 -3.86 10.87 -13.93
N ASP A 321 -4.62 11.47 -13.02
CA ASP A 321 -4.34 11.46 -11.59
C ASP A 321 -4.46 10.07 -10.96
N ASP A 322 -5.54 9.32 -11.26
CA ASP A 322 -5.75 7.95 -10.77
C ASP A 322 -4.59 7.00 -11.11
N ILE A 323 -4.00 7.16 -12.30
CA ILE A 323 -2.84 6.38 -12.72
C ILE A 323 -1.59 6.77 -11.90
N ASN A 324 -1.33 8.07 -11.73
CA ASN A 324 -0.09 8.54 -11.11
C ASN A 324 -0.10 8.42 -9.59
N VAL A 325 -1.24 8.65 -8.96
CA VAL A 325 -1.38 8.73 -7.51
C VAL A 325 -0.99 7.44 -6.81
N ARG A 326 -1.15 6.27 -7.43
CA ARG A 326 -0.80 4.98 -6.82
C ARG A 326 0.69 4.91 -6.49
N SER A 327 1.51 5.32 -7.46
CA SER A 327 2.95 5.41 -7.32
C SER A 327 3.36 6.60 -6.45
N LEU A 328 2.73 7.77 -6.63
CA LEU A 328 3.07 8.97 -5.86
C LEU A 328 2.71 8.85 -4.37
N MET A 329 1.60 8.21 -4.04
CA MET A 329 1.21 7.92 -2.65
C MET A 329 2.16 6.90 -2.02
N THR A 330 2.62 5.91 -2.80
CA THR A 330 3.68 4.99 -2.36
C THR A 330 4.98 5.74 -2.07
N ASN A 331 5.44 6.60 -2.97
CA ASN A 331 6.66 7.40 -2.77
C ASN A 331 6.51 8.38 -1.59
N TRP A 332 5.34 8.98 -1.40
CA TRP A 332 5.05 9.86 -0.26
C TRP A 332 5.11 9.11 1.08
N LEU A 333 4.52 7.91 1.15
CA LEU A 333 4.64 7.09 2.35
C LEU A 333 6.08 6.63 2.58
N ALA A 334 6.79 6.28 1.49
CA ALA A 334 8.12 5.70 1.55
C ALA A 334 9.26 6.70 1.75
N GLY A 335 9.07 7.96 1.37
CA GLY A 335 10.11 8.97 1.42
C GLY A 335 10.75 9.09 2.81
N GLY A 336 12.07 9.08 2.85
CA GLY A 336 12.89 9.09 4.07
C GLY A 336 13.18 7.70 4.64
N SER A 337 12.65 6.64 4.02
CA SER A 337 13.00 5.26 4.36
C SER A 337 14.32 4.82 3.70
N PRO A 338 14.90 3.67 4.09
CA PRO A 338 16.10 3.15 3.45
C PRO A 338 15.96 2.89 1.93
N TYR A 339 14.75 2.59 1.44
CA TYR A 339 14.51 2.28 0.03
C TYR A 339 14.18 3.52 -0.82
N VAL A 340 13.76 4.62 -0.18
CA VAL A 340 13.44 5.91 -0.82
C VAL A 340 14.10 7.05 0.00
N PRO A 341 15.44 7.10 0.08
CA PRO A 341 16.14 7.96 1.03
C PRO A 341 16.19 9.44 0.62
N ASN A 342 16.04 9.72 -0.68
CA ASN A 342 16.28 11.05 -1.25
C ASN A 342 15.00 11.90 -1.40
N THR A 343 13.84 11.35 -1.04
CA THR A 343 12.54 12.03 -1.10
C THR A 343 12.00 12.19 0.32
N GLN A 344 11.50 13.38 0.66
CA GLN A 344 10.84 13.58 1.95
C GLN A 344 9.46 12.88 1.96
N GLY A 345 9.16 12.14 3.02
CA GLY A 345 7.91 11.40 3.13
C GLY A 345 7.60 10.97 4.56
N LYS A 346 6.84 9.89 4.69
CA LYS A 346 6.39 9.34 5.97
C LYS A 346 7.28 8.22 6.53
N GLY A 347 8.40 7.91 5.88
CA GLY A 347 9.42 6.97 6.36
C GLY A 347 9.01 5.49 6.41
N VAL A 348 7.89 5.10 5.79
CA VAL A 348 7.45 3.69 5.75
C VAL A 348 8.37 2.92 4.79
N PRO A 349 9.00 1.81 5.19
CA PRO A 349 10.02 1.15 4.37
C PRO A 349 9.45 0.26 3.25
N LEU A 350 8.56 0.81 2.42
CA LEU A 350 8.00 0.12 1.25
C LEU A 350 9.13 -0.20 0.27
N GLU A 351 9.32 -1.47 -0.05
CA GLU A 351 10.46 -1.95 -0.85
C GLU A 351 10.07 -2.49 -2.23
N LEU A 352 8.78 -2.59 -2.53
CA LEU A 352 8.31 -3.12 -3.80
C LEU A 352 6.92 -2.57 -4.10
N THR A 353 6.67 -2.39 -5.40
CA THR A 353 5.34 -2.11 -5.91
C THR A 353 4.89 -3.11 -6.97
N LEU A 354 3.62 -3.52 -6.94
CA LEU A 354 3.02 -4.33 -8.01
C LEU A 354 1.59 -3.88 -8.30
N ALA A 355 1.36 -3.51 -9.56
CA ALA A 355 0.05 -3.25 -10.11
C ALA A 355 -0.50 -4.54 -10.73
N VAL A 356 -1.70 -4.97 -10.30
CA VAL A 356 -2.37 -6.17 -10.82
C VAL A 356 -3.55 -5.76 -11.70
N HIS A 357 -3.39 -6.00 -12.99
CA HIS A 357 -4.32 -5.63 -14.05
C HIS A 357 -4.89 -6.85 -14.79
N SER A 358 -5.86 -6.58 -15.66
CA SER A 358 -6.21 -7.49 -16.76
C SER A 358 -6.27 -6.71 -18.06
N ASP A 359 -5.80 -7.31 -19.15
CA ASP A 359 -5.53 -6.59 -20.38
C ASP A 359 -6.73 -6.57 -21.35
N ALA A 360 -6.65 -5.70 -22.35
CA ALA A 360 -7.54 -5.66 -23.49
C ALA A 360 -6.92 -6.40 -24.69
N GLY A 361 -7.56 -7.49 -25.12
CA GLY A 361 -7.24 -8.18 -26.38
C GLY A 361 -7.87 -9.57 -26.46
N PHE A 362 -7.99 -10.15 -27.64
CA PHE A 362 -8.53 -11.52 -27.76
C PHE A 362 -7.96 -12.22 -28.98
N ASN A 363 -7.98 -13.55 -28.96
CA ASN A 363 -7.60 -14.33 -30.13
C ASN A 363 -8.75 -14.32 -31.15
N PRO A 364 -8.48 -14.11 -32.46
CA PRO A 364 -9.53 -14.11 -33.49
C PRO A 364 -10.35 -15.40 -33.58
N ASP A 365 -9.81 -16.52 -33.09
CA ASP A 365 -10.51 -17.80 -33.05
C ASP A 365 -11.64 -17.87 -32.00
N GLY A 366 -11.68 -16.93 -31.05
CA GLY A 366 -12.64 -16.86 -29.95
C GLY A 366 -12.59 -18.06 -28.98
N LYS A 367 -11.57 -18.91 -29.06
CA LYS A 367 -11.49 -20.21 -28.35
C LYS A 367 -10.22 -20.36 -27.54
N SER A 368 -9.11 -19.82 -28.01
CA SER A 368 -7.82 -19.95 -27.35
C SER A 368 -7.67 -18.96 -26.20
N ILE A 369 -7.04 -19.39 -25.11
CA ILE A 369 -6.63 -18.51 -24.00
C ILE A 369 -5.71 -17.42 -24.55
N TYR A 370 -5.92 -16.19 -24.12
CA TYR A 370 -5.07 -15.06 -24.48
C TYR A 370 -3.86 -15.01 -23.53
N GLY A 371 -4.10 -15.07 -22.22
CA GLY A 371 -3.07 -15.23 -21.20
C GLY A 371 -2.40 -13.92 -20.78
N PRO A 372 -1.37 -14.01 -19.91
CA PRO A 372 -0.76 -12.86 -19.26
C PRO A 372 0.34 -12.18 -20.05
N LEU A 373 0.59 -10.91 -19.71
CA LEU A 373 1.79 -10.15 -20.07
C LEU A 373 2.30 -9.35 -18.86
N ALA A 374 3.54 -8.86 -18.91
CA ALA A 374 4.06 -7.97 -17.88
C ALA A 374 4.73 -6.74 -18.47
N ILE A 375 4.75 -5.66 -17.69
CA ILE A 375 5.32 -4.37 -18.06
C ILE A 375 6.26 -3.90 -16.95
N CYS A 376 7.42 -3.39 -17.33
CA CYS A 376 8.32 -2.60 -16.49
C CYS A 376 8.77 -1.33 -17.23
N THR A 377 9.45 -0.43 -16.53
CA THR A 377 10.20 0.69 -17.15
C THR A 377 11.63 0.63 -16.65
N THR A 378 12.62 0.36 -17.51
CA THR A 378 14.04 0.42 -17.11
C THR A 378 14.70 1.74 -17.52
N ASP A 379 14.31 2.33 -18.65
CA ASP A 379 14.86 3.57 -19.18
C ASP A 379 14.18 4.82 -18.57
N PHE A 380 14.52 5.11 -17.31
CA PHE A 380 14.13 6.33 -16.61
C PHE A 380 15.13 6.65 -15.48
N ASN A 381 15.38 7.94 -15.21
CA ASN A 381 16.25 8.39 -14.12
C ASN A 381 17.63 7.70 -14.14
N ASP A 382 18.32 7.75 -15.29
CA ASP A 382 19.60 7.08 -15.55
C ASP A 382 19.61 5.57 -15.25
N GLY A 383 18.46 4.93 -15.40
CA GLY A 383 18.30 3.49 -15.13
C GLY A 383 18.29 3.14 -13.65
N LYS A 384 18.02 4.09 -12.74
CA LYS A 384 18.12 3.90 -11.29
C LYS A 384 16.82 4.17 -10.52
N LEU A 385 16.67 3.44 -9.43
CA LEU A 385 15.64 3.60 -8.41
C LEU A 385 16.10 4.57 -7.31
N GLY A 386 15.23 4.91 -6.36
CA GLY A 386 15.44 5.97 -5.37
C GLY A 386 16.67 5.77 -4.48
N ALA A 387 16.94 4.52 -4.08
CA ALA A 387 18.13 4.14 -3.32
C ALA A 387 19.38 3.84 -4.18
N GLY A 388 19.31 4.10 -5.49
CA GLY A 388 20.45 4.01 -6.41
C GLY A 388 20.68 2.64 -7.06
N ILE A 389 19.90 1.60 -6.71
CA ILE A 389 19.95 0.30 -7.40
C ILE A 389 19.40 0.42 -8.83
N SER A 390 19.82 -0.50 -9.70
CA SER A 390 19.38 -0.56 -11.09
C SER A 390 17.87 -0.82 -11.20
N ARG A 391 17.21 -0.15 -12.15
CA ARG A 391 15.85 -0.49 -12.59
C ARG A 391 15.75 -1.86 -13.27
N GLN A 392 16.88 -2.52 -13.56
CA GLN A 392 16.85 -3.93 -13.91
C GLN A 392 16.21 -4.79 -12.80
N ALA A 393 16.21 -4.32 -11.54
CA ALA A 393 15.42 -4.92 -10.47
C ALA A 393 13.91 -4.98 -10.80
N SER A 394 13.35 -3.93 -11.42
CA SER A 394 11.95 -3.89 -11.88
C SER A 394 11.68 -4.86 -13.03
N HIS A 395 12.63 -4.99 -13.97
CA HIS A 395 12.54 -6.00 -15.02
C HIS A 395 12.53 -7.42 -14.42
N ASN A 396 13.41 -7.70 -13.47
CA ASN A 396 13.48 -9.00 -12.81
C ASN A 396 12.18 -9.30 -12.04
N LEU A 397 11.56 -8.30 -11.41
CA LEU A 397 10.24 -8.44 -10.78
C LEU A 397 9.17 -8.80 -11.81
N ALA A 398 9.07 -8.03 -12.90
CA ALA A 398 8.10 -8.27 -13.96
C ALA A 398 8.25 -9.67 -14.57
N ASP A 399 9.48 -10.15 -14.73
CA ASP A 399 9.73 -11.48 -15.30
C ASP A 399 9.34 -12.57 -14.30
N GLU A 400 9.69 -12.39 -13.03
CA GLU A 400 9.38 -13.36 -11.97
C GLU A 400 7.86 -13.55 -11.81
N VAL A 401 7.07 -12.47 -11.85
CA VAL A 401 5.60 -12.58 -11.76
C VAL A 401 4.99 -13.21 -13.01
N LEU A 402 5.45 -12.84 -14.21
CA LEU A 402 4.93 -13.39 -15.47
C LEU A 402 5.31 -14.86 -15.64
N SER A 403 6.58 -15.19 -15.42
CA SER A 403 7.10 -16.56 -15.49
C SER A 403 6.49 -17.43 -14.38
N GLY A 404 6.26 -16.85 -13.20
CA GLY A 404 5.59 -17.50 -12.10
C GLY A 404 4.16 -17.92 -12.44
N GLU A 405 3.38 -17.00 -13.01
CA GLU A 405 2.01 -17.28 -13.44
C GLU A 405 1.98 -18.35 -14.53
N VAL A 406 2.75 -18.17 -15.61
CA VAL A 406 2.80 -19.12 -16.73
C VAL A 406 3.18 -20.53 -16.25
N ARG A 407 4.19 -20.65 -15.40
CA ARG A 407 4.62 -21.94 -14.84
C ARG A 407 3.50 -22.60 -14.02
N ASP A 408 2.90 -21.86 -13.10
CA ASP A 408 1.89 -22.41 -12.19
C ASP A 408 0.59 -22.76 -12.93
N PHE A 409 0.18 -21.91 -13.87
CA PHE A 409 -1.05 -22.11 -14.63
C PHE A 409 -0.90 -23.18 -15.70
N THR A 410 0.30 -23.32 -16.28
CA THR A 410 0.61 -24.46 -17.17
C THR A 410 0.36 -25.80 -16.46
N MET A 411 0.75 -25.88 -15.19
CA MET A 411 0.55 -27.07 -14.36
C MET A 411 -0.91 -27.31 -13.97
N LEU A 412 -1.66 -26.25 -13.67
CA LEU A 412 -3.03 -26.34 -13.15
C LEU A 412 -4.11 -26.44 -14.24
N TYR A 413 -3.89 -25.80 -15.38
CA TYR A 413 -4.91 -25.60 -16.42
C TYR A 413 -4.51 -26.16 -17.79
N GLY A 414 -3.34 -26.81 -17.89
CA GLY A 414 -2.74 -27.15 -19.18
C GLY A 414 -2.11 -25.92 -19.82
N GLY A 415 -1.88 -25.89 -21.14
CA GLY A 415 -1.14 -24.80 -21.79
C GLY A 415 -1.64 -23.39 -21.43
N TRP A 416 -0.77 -22.60 -20.78
CA TRP A 416 -1.01 -21.20 -20.44
C TRP A 416 -0.06 -20.31 -21.26
N PRO A 417 -0.57 -19.54 -22.25
CA PRO A 417 0.30 -18.76 -23.11
C PRO A 417 1.06 -17.68 -22.34
N ARG A 418 2.35 -17.56 -22.60
CA ARG A 418 3.13 -16.38 -22.22
C ARG A 418 3.04 -15.36 -23.34
N ARG A 419 2.43 -14.20 -23.11
CA ARG A 419 2.45 -13.11 -24.09
C ARG A 419 3.69 -12.23 -23.90
N ASN A 420 3.56 -10.96 -24.26
CA ASN A 420 4.68 -10.04 -24.34
C ASN A 420 5.27 -9.73 -22.97
N PHE A 421 6.54 -9.33 -23.01
CA PHE A 421 7.19 -8.64 -21.91
C PHE A 421 7.55 -7.26 -22.45
N TYR A 422 7.02 -6.20 -21.83
CA TYR A 422 7.23 -4.84 -22.30
C TYR A 422 8.11 -4.05 -21.34
N ASP A 423 9.19 -3.50 -21.87
CA ASP A 423 9.88 -2.38 -21.26
C ASP A 423 9.35 -1.09 -21.89
N ARG A 424 8.40 -0.45 -21.21
CA ARG A 424 7.67 0.70 -21.74
C ARG A 424 7.32 1.66 -20.64
N ASN A 425 7.34 2.93 -21.01
CA ASN A 425 7.13 4.07 -20.12
C ASN A 425 5.67 4.22 -19.64
N TYR A 426 5.27 3.35 -18.71
CA TYR A 426 3.98 3.40 -18.02
C TYR A 426 4.18 4.05 -16.65
N SER A 427 3.30 4.97 -16.26
CA SER A 427 3.50 5.72 -15.02
C SER A 427 3.62 4.81 -13.79
N GLU A 428 2.80 3.76 -13.73
CA GLU A 428 2.77 2.80 -12.61
C GLU A 428 4.06 1.98 -12.47
N THR A 429 4.96 1.99 -13.47
CA THR A 429 6.29 1.33 -13.41
C THR A 429 7.45 2.31 -13.57
N ARG A 430 7.19 3.54 -14.05
CA ARG A 430 8.16 4.63 -14.15
C ARG A 430 8.26 5.42 -12.85
N VAL A 431 7.14 5.80 -12.24
CA VAL A 431 7.11 6.75 -11.12
C VAL A 431 7.55 6.15 -9.78
N PRO A 432 7.29 4.87 -9.45
CA PRO A 432 7.78 4.30 -8.20
C PRO A 432 9.29 4.44 -8.05
N GLU A 433 9.74 4.80 -6.85
CA GLU A 433 11.16 4.87 -6.50
C GLU A 433 11.75 3.53 -6.05
N VAL A 434 10.95 2.47 -6.01
CA VAL A 434 11.34 1.10 -5.66
C VAL A 434 10.98 0.15 -6.80
N PRO A 435 11.48 -1.10 -6.82
CA PRO A 435 11.16 -2.03 -7.90
C PRO A 435 9.65 -2.15 -8.15
N SER A 436 9.28 -2.10 -9.42
CA SER A 436 7.89 -1.90 -9.84
C SER A 436 7.55 -2.63 -11.12
N ALA A 437 6.39 -3.27 -11.15
CA ALA A 437 5.87 -3.92 -12.35
C ALA A 437 4.35 -3.80 -12.45
N ILE A 438 3.84 -3.93 -13.68
CA ILE A 438 2.43 -4.28 -13.94
C ILE A 438 2.41 -5.74 -14.38
N ILE A 439 1.53 -6.54 -13.78
CA ILE A 439 1.12 -7.82 -14.33
C ILE A 439 -0.28 -7.68 -14.92
N GLU A 440 -0.39 -7.91 -16.22
CA GLU A 440 -1.66 -8.10 -16.89
C GLU A 440 -1.99 -9.58 -16.86
N THR A 441 -2.84 -10.00 -15.92
CA THR A 441 -2.99 -11.41 -15.54
C THR A 441 -3.70 -12.28 -16.59
N LEU A 442 -4.62 -11.69 -17.35
CA LEU A 442 -5.38 -12.32 -18.42
C LEU A 442 -6.05 -11.21 -19.22
N SER A 443 -6.79 -11.56 -20.29
CA SER A 443 -7.60 -10.55 -20.96
C SER A 443 -9.06 -10.52 -20.52
N HIS A 444 -9.53 -9.35 -20.10
CA HIS A 444 -10.95 -9.11 -19.82
C HIS A 444 -11.81 -8.99 -21.10
N GLN A 445 -11.19 -8.91 -22.29
CA GLN A 445 -11.87 -8.97 -23.59
C GLN A 445 -11.94 -10.39 -24.18
N SER A 446 -11.20 -11.34 -23.62
CA SER A 446 -11.18 -12.73 -24.07
C SER A 446 -12.24 -13.56 -23.33
N PHE A 447 -13.23 -14.09 -24.05
CA PHE A 447 -14.24 -14.97 -23.44
C PHE A 447 -13.65 -16.25 -22.83
N PRO A 448 -12.70 -16.96 -23.47
CA PRO A 448 -12.01 -18.10 -22.85
C PRO A 448 -11.33 -17.77 -21.52
N ASP A 449 -10.64 -16.62 -21.45
CA ASP A 449 -9.99 -16.15 -20.22
C ASP A 449 -11.04 -15.84 -19.16
N MET A 450 -12.06 -15.06 -19.52
CA MET A 450 -13.10 -14.64 -18.57
C MET A 450 -13.97 -15.80 -18.07
N LYS A 451 -14.15 -16.85 -18.86
CA LYS A 451 -14.81 -18.09 -18.40
C LYS A 451 -14.06 -18.71 -17.21
N LEU A 452 -12.73 -18.68 -17.23
CA LEU A 452 -11.91 -19.14 -16.11
C LEU A 452 -11.87 -18.11 -14.99
N ALA A 453 -11.72 -16.83 -15.33
CA ALA A 453 -11.64 -15.71 -14.40
C ALA A 453 -12.86 -15.57 -13.47
N GLN A 454 -14.05 -16.02 -13.91
CA GLN A 454 -15.26 -16.04 -13.10
C GLN A 454 -15.27 -17.17 -12.04
N ASN A 455 -14.34 -18.13 -12.12
CA ASN A 455 -14.20 -19.18 -11.12
C ASN A 455 -13.38 -18.67 -9.91
N PRO A 456 -13.91 -18.73 -8.67
CA PRO A 456 -13.17 -18.29 -7.48
C PRO A 456 -11.86 -19.07 -7.25
N ASN A 457 -11.79 -20.36 -7.61
CA ASN A 457 -10.55 -21.13 -7.51
C ASN A 457 -9.48 -20.62 -8.47
N PHE A 458 -9.87 -20.10 -9.64
CA PHE A 458 -8.93 -19.46 -10.56
C PHE A 458 -8.34 -18.18 -9.95
N ARG A 459 -9.19 -17.31 -9.39
CA ARG A 459 -8.74 -16.08 -8.71
C ARG A 459 -7.81 -16.38 -7.54
N PHE A 460 -8.14 -17.39 -6.73
CA PHE A 460 -7.29 -17.87 -5.66
C PHE A 460 -5.94 -18.36 -6.18
N ASN A 461 -5.92 -19.19 -7.22
CA ASN A 461 -4.69 -19.72 -7.81
C ASN A 461 -3.82 -18.62 -8.42
N LEU A 462 -4.45 -17.60 -9.04
CA LEU A 462 -3.77 -16.44 -9.60
C LEU A 462 -3.09 -15.62 -8.51
N ALA A 463 -3.84 -15.25 -7.46
CA ALA A 463 -3.29 -14.58 -6.29
C ALA A 463 -2.15 -15.38 -5.64
N ARG A 464 -2.31 -16.70 -5.51
CA ARG A 464 -1.28 -17.59 -4.98
C ARG A 464 -0.02 -17.61 -5.85
N SER A 465 -0.17 -17.58 -7.18
CA SER A 465 0.98 -17.55 -8.08
C SER A 465 1.76 -16.24 -7.95
N ILE A 466 1.06 -15.11 -7.91
CA ILE A 466 1.64 -13.78 -7.69
C ILE A 466 2.34 -13.73 -6.33
N TYR A 467 1.67 -14.16 -5.27
CA TYR A 467 2.23 -14.26 -3.91
C TYR A 467 3.57 -15.00 -3.89
N LYS A 468 3.63 -16.21 -4.46
CA LYS A 468 4.87 -17.01 -4.48
C LYS A 468 5.99 -16.32 -5.25
N SER A 469 5.65 -15.56 -6.29
CA SER A 469 6.60 -14.84 -7.13
C SER A 469 7.16 -13.62 -6.42
N ILE A 470 6.31 -12.85 -5.72
CA ILE A 470 6.75 -11.78 -4.81
C ILE A 470 7.66 -12.35 -3.72
N LEU A 471 7.29 -13.47 -3.10
CA LEU A 471 8.12 -14.10 -2.07
C LEU A 471 9.51 -14.47 -2.60
N ARG A 472 9.59 -15.14 -3.76
CA ARG A 472 10.89 -15.49 -4.38
C ARG A 472 11.69 -14.25 -4.74
N TYR A 473 11.04 -13.23 -5.30
CA TYR A 473 11.69 -11.98 -5.67
C TYR A 473 12.26 -11.23 -4.46
N VAL A 474 11.46 -11.05 -3.41
CA VAL A 474 11.90 -10.37 -2.18
C VAL A 474 13.04 -11.15 -1.51
N SER A 475 12.96 -12.48 -1.44
CA SER A 475 14.07 -13.30 -0.95
C SER A 475 15.34 -13.08 -1.78
N TYR A 476 15.23 -13.09 -3.12
CA TYR A 476 16.34 -12.83 -4.02
C TYR A 476 16.95 -11.44 -3.83
N MET A 477 16.12 -10.40 -3.69
CA MET A 477 16.58 -9.02 -3.50
C MET A 477 17.40 -8.81 -2.23
N HIS A 478 17.21 -9.68 -1.23
CA HIS A 478 17.90 -9.66 0.07
C HIS A 478 18.91 -10.79 0.23
N ASP A 479 19.29 -11.47 -0.84
CA ASP A 479 20.23 -12.59 -0.84
C ASP A 479 19.85 -13.73 0.14
N ARG A 480 18.54 -13.92 0.36
CA ARG A 480 17.97 -14.99 1.19
C ARG A 480 17.53 -16.16 0.30
N ARG A 481 17.80 -17.39 0.73
CA ARG A 481 17.45 -18.63 0.00
C ARG A 481 16.11 -19.21 0.41
#